data_AF-A0A5J6HXU5-F1
#
_entry.id   AF-A0A5J6HXU5-F1
#
_cell.length_a   1.000
_cell.length_b   1.000
_cell.length_c   1.000
_cell.angle_alpha   90.00
_cell.angle_beta   90.00
_cell.angle_gamma   90.00
#
_symmetry.space_group_name_H-M   'P 1'
#
loop_
_entity.id
_entity.type
_entity.pdbx_description
1 polymer ?
#
loop_
_entity_poly.entity_id
_entity_poly.type
_entity_poly.pdbx_seq_one_letter_code
_entity_poly.pdbx_strand_id
1 'polypeptide(L)' 'MPRIKLANWYGDHKPGDEIDVDEVLLKALRRDGVVAEVLEPPVEPAPTPQQQRPAQPEPAVEQRAEPAAETGRKRR' A
#
# COMPACT_ATOMS: atom_id res chain seq x y z
N MET A 1 9.08 -2.33 -21.35
CA MET A 1 7.90 -1.58 -21.79
C MET A 1 6.71 -2.23 -21.12
N PRO A 2 5.99 -1.54 -20.21
CA PRO A 2 4.81 -2.10 -19.57
C PRO A 2 3.65 -2.32 -20.53
N ARG A 3 2.98 -3.45 -20.36
CA ARG A 3 1.72 -3.74 -21.06
C ARG A 3 0.54 -3.40 -20.18
N ILE A 4 -0.43 -2.67 -20.73
CA ILE A 4 -1.62 -2.24 -20.01
C ILE A 4 -2.90 -2.63 -20.74
N LYS A 5 -3.96 -2.80 -19.95
CA LYS A 5 -5.34 -2.92 -20.41
C LYS A 5 -6.04 -1.59 -20.28
N LEU A 6 -6.72 -1.16 -21.33
CA LEU A 6 -7.43 0.12 -21.34
C LEU A 6 -8.77 0.03 -20.60
N ALA A 7 -9.10 1.05 -19.80
CA ALA A 7 -10.43 1.26 -19.20
C ALA A 7 -11.36 2.05 -20.13
N ASN A 8 -10.78 2.94 -20.94
CA ASN A 8 -11.49 3.85 -21.83
C ASN A 8 -10.83 3.83 -23.23
N TRP A 9 -11.50 4.43 -24.21
CA TRP A 9 -10.95 4.59 -25.55
C TRP A 9 -9.66 5.41 -25.52
N TYR A 10 -8.66 4.99 -26.29
CA TYR A 10 -7.39 5.69 -26.46
C TYR A 10 -6.93 5.60 -27.91
N GLY A 11 -6.98 6.72 -28.64
CA GLY A 11 -6.74 6.71 -30.09
C GLY A 11 -7.73 5.78 -30.80
N ASP A 12 -7.21 4.83 -31.56
CA ASP A 12 -7.98 3.78 -32.25
C ASP A 12 -8.22 2.53 -31.39
N HIS A 13 -7.75 2.51 -30.14
CA HIS A 13 -7.90 1.38 -29.23
C HIS A 13 -9.15 1.52 -28.38
N LYS A 14 -9.90 0.42 -28.31
CA LYS A 14 -11.14 0.30 -27.52
C LYS A 14 -10.85 -0.03 -26.04
N PRO A 15 -11.80 0.20 -25.13
CA PRO A 15 -11.73 -0.31 -23.77
C PRO A 15 -11.52 -1.83 -23.74
N GLY A 16 -10.64 -2.29 -22.86
CA GLY A 16 -10.26 -3.69 -22.70
C GLY A 16 -9.16 -4.16 -23.65
N ASP A 17 -8.74 -3.33 -24.62
CA ASP A 17 -7.61 -3.62 -25.50
C ASP A 17 -6.29 -3.53 -24.71
N GLU A 18 -5.31 -4.33 -25.12
CA GLU A 18 -4.02 -4.46 -24.45
C GLU A 18 -2.91 -3.85 -25.32
N ILE A 19 -2.28 -2.79 -24.82
CA ILE A 19 -1.24 -2.06 -25.55
C ILE A 19 0.06 -1.99 -24.75
N ASP A 20 1.19 -2.04 -25.45
CA ASP A 20 2.50 -1.78 -24.90
C ASP A 20 2.76 -0.28 -24.91
N VAL A 21 3.10 0.27 -23.75
CA VAL A 21 3.34 1.71 -23.57
C VAL A 21 4.66 1.96 -22.85
N ASP A 22 5.26 3.11 -23.09
CA ASP A 22 6.41 3.56 -22.30
C ASP A 22 5.97 4.08 -20.92
N GLU A 23 6.91 4.15 -19.97
CA GLU A 23 6.63 4.59 -18.59
C GLU A 23 6.07 6.02 -18.51
N VAL A 24 6.54 6.90 -19.40
CA VAL A 24 6.06 8.29 -19.51
C VAL A 24 4.58 8.30 -19.91
N LEU A 25 4.23 7.48 -20.91
CA LEU A 25 2.87 7.36 -21.40
C LEU A 25 1.96 6.66 -20.39
N LEU A 26 2.45 5.60 -19.75
CA LEU A 26 1.75 4.92 -18.65
C LEU A 26 1.34 5.90 -17.54
N LYS A 27 2.25 6.80 -17.14
CA LYS A 27 1.98 7.80 -16.11
C LYS A 27 0.91 8.80 -16.53
N ALA A 28 0.91 9.22 -17.80
CA ALA A 28 -0.14 10.08 -18.36
C ALA A 28 -1.49 9.35 -18.38
N LEU A 29 -1.55 8.14 -18.94
CA LEU A 29 -2.78 7.35 -19.03
C LEU A 29 -3.37 7.00 -17.65
N ARG A 30 -2.51 6.75 -16.65
CA ARG A 30 -2.95 6.56 -15.26
C ARG A 30 -3.57 7.82 -14.67
N ARG A 31 -2.97 9.00 -14.95
CA ARG A 31 -3.50 10.29 -14.50
C ARG A 31 -4.85 10.59 -15.15
N ASP A 32 -5.03 10.21 -16.41
CA ASP A 32 -6.27 10.42 -17.15
C ASP A 32 -7.36 9.37 -16.87
N GLY A 33 -7.07 8.35 -16.05
CA GLY A 33 -8.03 7.29 -15.72
C GLY A 33 -8.37 6.36 -16.89
N VAL A 34 -7.45 6.26 -17.86
CA VAL A 34 -7.63 5.46 -19.08
C VAL A 34 -7.09 4.03 -18.91
N VAL A 35 -6.34 3.75 -17.83
CA VAL A 35 -5.81 2.41 -17.52
C VAL A 35 -6.78 1.62 -16.65
N ALA A 36 -7.20 0.44 -17.11
CA ALA A 36 -7.96 -0.52 -16.31
C ALA A 36 -7.03 -1.38 -15.45
N GLU A 37 -6.00 -1.94 -16.07
CA GLU A 37 -5.10 -2.90 -15.43
C GLU A 37 -3.69 -2.79 -16.04
N VAL A 38 -2.65 -2.97 -15.23
CA VAL A 38 -1.26 -3.06 -15.72
C VAL A 38 -0.89 -4.54 -15.67
N LEU A 39 -0.80 -5.17 -16.85
CA LEU A 39 -0.62 -6.62 -16.99
C LEU A 39 0.83 -7.04 -16.77
N GLU A 40 1.77 -6.22 -17.24
CA GLU A 40 3.19 -6.50 -17.10
C GLU A 40 3.88 -5.25 -16.55
N PRO A 41 4.15 -5.18 -15.22
CA PRO A 41 5.03 -4.14 -14.72
C PRO A 41 6.41 -4.34 -15.35
N PRO A 42 7.16 -3.26 -15.68
CA PRO A 42 8.56 -3.42 -16.00
C PRO A 42 9.20 -4.15 -14.81
N VAL A 43 9.97 -5.19 -15.09
CA VAL A 43 10.62 -6.03 -14.07
C VAL A 43 11.65 -5.19 -13.32
N GLU A 44 11.20 -4.41 -12.35
CA GLU A 44 11.98 -4.11 -11.17
C GLU A 44 11.71 -5.24 -10.17
N PRO A 45 12.77 -5.89 -9.63
CA PRO A 45 12.60 -6.97 -8.67
C PRO A 45 11.78 -6.45 -7.49
N ALA A 46 10.60 -7.03 -7.27
CA ALA A 46 9.76 -6.68 -6.15
C ALA A 46 10.54 -6.76 -4.83
N PRO A 47 10.61 -5.70 -4.00
CA PRO A 47 10.73 -5.88 -2.59
C PRO A 47 9.31 -5.79 -2.04
N THR A 48 8.65 -6.92 -1.80
CA THR A 48 7.86 -7.14 -0.57
C THR A 48 7.25 -8.53 -0.60
N PRO A 49 7.47 -9.28 0.48
CA PRO A 49 6.37 -9.40 1.41
C PRO A 49 6.83 -8.94 2.79
N GLN A 50 6.75 -7.64 3.05
CA GLN A 50 6.67 -7.16 4.41
C GLN A 50 5.34 -6.44 4.58
N GLN A 51 4.30 -7.24 4.76
CA GLN A 51 3.42 -7.01 5.91
C GLN A 51 4.26 -7.17 7.20
N GLN A 52 5.29 -6.34 7.39
CA GLN A 52 5.62 -5.94 8.73
C GLN A 52 4.53 -4.96 9.08
N ARG A 53 3.60 -5.43 9.92
CA ARG A 53 2.87 -4.57 10.85
C ARG A 53 3.78 -3.40 11.23
N PRO A 54 3.28 -2.17 11.30
CA PRO A 54 4.10 -1.07 11.79
C PRO A 54 4.72 -1.56 13.11
N ALA A 55 6.04 -1.73 13.12
CA ALA A 55 6.78 -1.66 14.34
C ALA A 55 6.49 -0.24 14.82
N GLN A 56 5.47 -0.11 15.66
CA GLN A 56 5.26 1.09 16.45
C GLN A 56 6.64 1.39 17.03
N PRO A 57 7.18 2.61 16.86
CA PRO A 57 8.24 3.03 17.77
C PRO A 57 7.58 2.90 19.14
N GLU A 58 7.98 1.96 19.99
CA GLU A 58 7.58 2.01 21.39
C GLU A 58 8.05 3.38 21.88
N PRO A 59 7.15 4.35 22.17
CA PRO A 59 7.58 5.44 23.00
C PRO A 59 7.79 4.80 24.36
N ALA A 60 9.05 4.69 24.75
CA ALA A 60 9.36 4.49 26.14
C ALA A 60 8.64 5.60 26.93
N VAL A 61 7.91 5.14 27.96
CA VAL A 61 7.45 5.89 29.12
C VAL A 61 6.21 6.76 28.92
N GLU A 62 5.04 6.21 29.28
CA GLU A 62 4.08 6.97 30.08
C GLU A 62 3.29 6.08 31.06
N GLN A 63 3.73 6.15 32.31
CA GLN A 63 2.90 6.27 33.51
C GLN A 63 1.72 5.30 33.68
N ARG A 64 1.95 4.24 34.47
CA ARG A 64 0.99 3.87 35.51
C ARG A 64 1.63 4.03 36.88
N ALA A 65 1.76 5.29 37.28
CA ALA A 65 1.86 5.62 38.69
C ALA A 65 0.48 5.45 39.32
N GLU A 66 0.21 4.28 39.89
CA GLU A 66 -0.67 4.19 41.05
C GLU A 66 0.23 3.83 42.25
N PRO A 67 0.60 4.80 43.09
CA PRO A 67 1.16 4.51 44.40
C PRO A 67 0.03 4.35 45.42
N ALA A 68 0.38 3.70 46.54
CA ALA A 68 -0.36 3.54 47.79
C ALA A 68 -1.42 2.43 47.78
N ALA A 69 -1.55 1.60 48.82
CA ALA A 69 -0.72 1.38 49.99
C ALA A 69 -1.24 0.08 50.63
N GLU A 70 -0.30 -0.65 51.19
CA GLU A 70 -0.51 -1.64 52.24
C GLU A 70 -1.46 -1.12 53.33
N THR A 71 -2.58 -1.80 53.58
CA THR A 71 -3.13 -1.94 54.94
C THR A 71 -3.77 -3.32 55.11
N GLY A 72 -3.21 -4.12 56.00
CA GLY A 72 -3.75 -5.44 56.33
C GLY A 72 -5.01 -5.38 57.21
N ARG A 73 -5.79 -6.48 57.23
CA ARG A 73 -6.57 -6.87 58.42
C ARG A 73 -6.86 -8.38 58.44
N LYS A 74 -6.59 -8.94 59.62
CA LYS A 74 -6.73 -10.31 60.12
C LYS A 74 -8.13 -10.93 59.99
N ARG A 75 -8.14 -12.27 59.99
CA ARG A 75 -9.07 -13.22 60.64
C ARG A 75 -10.54 -13.25 60.16
N ARG A 76 -10.95 -14.40 59.63
CA ARG A 76 -11.76 -15.37 60.40
C ARG A 76 -11.57 -16.77 59.85
#